data_AF-A0A4R5BH07-F1
#
_entry.id   AF-A0A4R5BH07-F1
#
_cell.length_a   1.000
_cell.length_b   1.000
_cell.length_c   1.000
_cell.angle_alpha   90.00
_cell.angle_beta   90.00
_cell.angle_gamma   90.00
#
_symmetry.space_group_name_H-M   'P 1'
#
loop_
_entity.id
_entity.type
_entity.pdbx_description
1 polymer ?
#
loop_
_entity_poly.entity_id
_entity_poly.type
_entity_poly.pdbx_seq_one_letter_code
_entity_poly.pdbx_strand_id
1 'polypeptide(L)'
;MDQQQTDKVSLGAVLVVPVVFLLAGILVLFNLVVGALTDAGPDSCGTASCSGSPALAKVFVGIAVFSAVSALGTLFTLRPSRLPARGVLIAMALVVPVFADAVAFAAAPDWL
;
A
#
# COMPACT_ATOMS: atom_id res chain seq x y z
N MET A 1 4.66 -39.50 -17.10
CA MET A 1 4.68 -38.27 -17.91
C MET A 1 3.35 -37.57 -17.67
N ASP A 2 3.24 -36.74 -16.62
CA ASP A 2 1.99 -36.02 -16.30
C ASP A 2 2.30 -34.74 -15.51
N GLN A 3 3.08 -33.83 -16.10
CA GLN A 3 3.28 -32.48 -15.55
C GLN A 3 2.77 -31.36 -16.45
N GLN A 4 1.99 -31.71 -17.49
CA GLN A 4 1.41 -30.73 -18.40
C GLN A 4 0.01 -30.26 -17.94
N GLN A 5 -0.26 -30.29 -16.64
CA GLN A 5 -1.46 -29.69 -16.07
C GLN A 5 -1.23 -28.18 -15.87
N THR A 6 -1.24 -27.48 -17.00
CA THR A 6 -1.79 -26.13 -17.17
C THR A 6 -1.16 -25.00 -16.36
N ASP A 7 -0.11 -24.39 -16.93
CA ASP A 7 0.32 -23.01 -16.64
C ASP A 7 -0.65 -21.98 -17.26
N LYS A 8 -1.96 -22.29 -17.25
CA LYS A 8 -3.03 -21.42 -17.72
C LYS A 8 -3.35 -20.40 -16.64
N VAL A 9 -3.83 -19.22 -17.04
CA VAL A 9 -4.26 -18.17 -16.11
C VAL A 9 -5.27 -18.73 -15.11
N SER A 10 -5.01 -18.55 -13.82
CA SER A 10 -5.90 -19.00 -12.75
C SER A 10 -7.13 -18.10 -12.69
N LEU A 11 -8.35 -18.69 -12.73
CA LEU A 11 -9.60 -17.93 -12.62
C LEU A 11 -9.68 -17.12 -11.31
N GLY A 12 -9.19 -17.72 -10.20
CA GLY A 12 -9.09 -17.01 -8.92
C GLY A 12 -8.14 -15.81 -8.99
N ALA A 13 -7.10 -15.86 -9.83
CA ALA A 13 -6.24 -14.70 -10.08
C ALA A 13 -6.98 -13.54 -10.74
N VAL A 14 -7.78 -13.88 -11.75
CA VAL A 14 -8.51 -12.90 -12.55
C VAL A 14 -9.52 -12.14 -11.70
N LEU A 15 -10.09 -12.78 -10.69
CA LEU A 15 -11.01 -12.14 -9.74
C LEU A 15 -10.27 -11.37 -8.64
N VAL A 16 -9.19 -11.92 -8.10
CA VAL A 16 -8.48 -11.32 -6.95
C VAL A 16 -7.67 -10.08 -7.34
N VAL A 17 -7.00 -10.11 -8.50
CA VAL A 17 -6.09 -9.03 -8.91
C VAL A 17 -6.80 -7.67 -9.05
N PRO A 18 -7.98 -7.56 -9.71
CA PRO A 18 -8.72 -6.30 -9.75
C PRO A 18 -9.11 -5.77 -8.38
N VAL A 19 -9.52 -6.65 -7.46
CA VAL A 19 -9.87 -6.27 -6.08
C VAL A 19 -8.64 -5.72 -5.36
N VAL A 20 -7.49 -6.37 -5.52
CA VAL A 20 -6.22 -5.91 -4.93
C VAL A 20 -5.84 -4.54 -5.51
N PHE A 21 -5.99 -4.33 -6.81
CA PHE A 21 -5.72 -3.03 -7.43
C PHE A 21 -6.61 -1.92 -6.91
N LEU A 22 -7.91 -2.19 -6.76
CA LEU A 22 -8.86 -1.21 -6.26
C LEU A 22 -8.54 -0.82 -4.81
N LEU A 23 -8.32 -1.81 -3.94
CA LEU A 23 -8.02 -1.58 -2.53
C LEU A 23 -6.64 -0.94 -2.33
N ALA A 24 -5.62 -1.40 -3.06
CA ALA A 24 -4.30 -0.78 -3.03
C ALA A 24 -4.36 0.66 -3.57
N GLY A 25 -5.13 0.92 -4.63
CA GLY A 25 -5.34 2.26 -5.16
C GLY A 25 -5.94 3.22 -4.12
N ILE A 26 -6.91 2.76 -3.34
CA ILE A 26 -7.48 3.54 -2.23
C ILE A 26 -6.41 3.83 -1.17
N LEU A 27 -5.64 2.82 -0.76
CA LEU A 27 -4.57 2.98 0.24
C LEU A 27 -3.48 3.95 -0.22
N VAL A 28 -3.08 3.87 -1.50
CA VAL A 28 -2.12 4.76 -2.13
C VAL A 28 -2.63 6.21 -2.09
N LEU A 29 -3.87 6.44 -2.54
CA LEU A 29 -4.47 7.78 -2.53
C LEU A 29 -4.57 8.33 -1.12
N PHE A 30 -5.03 7.51 -0.17
CA PHE A 30 -5.11 7.89 1.23
C PHE A 30 -3.75 8.33 1.78
N ASN A 31 -2.71 7.50 1.58
CA ASN A 31 -1.36 7.79 2.04
C ASN A 31 -0.76 9.05 1.39
N LEU A 32 -1.04 9.30 0.11
CA LEU A 32 -0.60 10.53 -0.57
C LEU A 32 -1.30 11.76 -0.01
N VAL A 33 -2.61 11.69 0.26
CA VAL A 33 -3.37 12.78 0.86
C VAL A 33 -2.86 13.06 2.27
N VAL A 34 -2.71 12.03 3.10
CA VAL A 34 -2.17 12.19 4.46
C VAL A 34 -0.77 12.77 4.41
N GLY A 35 0.12 12.24 3.55
CA GLY A 35 1.46 12.77 3.37
C GLY A 35 1.48 14.25 2.96
N ALA A 36 0.58 14.66 2.05
CA ALA A 36 0.45 16.06 1.65
C ALA A 36 -0.05 16.97 2.80
N LEU A 37 -1.04 16.50 3.57
CA LEU A 37 -1.54 17.20 4.76
C LEU A 37 -0.45 17.33 5.84
N THR A 38 0.34 16.27 6.04
CA THR A 38 1.46 16.26 6.97
C THR A 38 2.58 17.21 6.55
N ASP A 39 2.84 17.37 5.26
CA ASP A 39 3.82 18.33 4.75
C ASP A 39 3.33 19.78 4.87
N ALA A 40 2.03 20.01 4.65
CA ALA A 40 1.41 21.33 4.71
C ALA A 40 1.30 21.90 6.14
N GLY A 41 1.21 21.03 7.17
CA GLY A 41 1.02 21.46 8.55
C GLY A 41 -0.47 21.57 8.94
N PRO A 42 -0.78 21.64 10.24
CA PRO A 42 -2.15 21.81 10.72
C PRO A 42 -2.71 23.20 10.37
N ASP A 43 -3.98 23.28 9.96
CA ASP A 43 -4.67 24.53 9.63
C ASP A 43 -4.76 25.50 10.83
N SER A 44 -4.66 24.99 12.06
CA SER A 44 -4.73 25.75 13.32
C SER A 44 -3.35 26.20 13.83
N CYS A 45 -2.72 27.09 13.09
CA CYS A 45 -1.43 27.75 13.41
C CYS A 45 -1.41 28.62 14.70
N GLY A 46 -2.37 28.45 15.61
CA GLY A 46 -2.51 29.26 16.82
C GLY A 46 -1.77 28.73 18.05
N THR A 47 -1.39 27.43 18.09
CA THR A 47 -0.90 26.79 19.34
C THR A 47 0.24 25.76 19.18
N ALA A 48 0.57 25.30 17.97
CA ALA A 48 1.67 24.36 17.73
C ALA A 48 2.51 24.82 16.53
N SER A 49 3.81 24.48 16.53
CA SER A 49 4.81 24.86 15.54
C SER A 49 4.27 24.77 14.10
N CYS A 50 4.23 25.91 13.40
CA CYS A 50 3.67 26.07 12.05
C CYS A 50 4.46 25.39 10.92
N SER A 51 5.23 24.34 11.22
CA SER A 51 5.94 23.56 10.21
C SER A 51 5.35 22.16 10.20
N GLY A 52 4.86 21.73 9.04
CA GLY A 52 4.55 20.33 8.81
C GLY A 52 5.76 19.42 9.11
N SER A 53 5.52 18.12 9.11
CA SER A 53 6.56 17.12 9.35
C SER A 53 7.01 16.52 8.02
N PRO A 54 7.99 17.13 7.30
CA PRO A 54 8.44 16.62 6.00
C PRO A 54 9.06 15.22 6.12
N ALA A 55 9.53 14.83 7.31
CA ALA A 55 10.00 13.49 7.59
C ALA A 55 8.83 12.49 7.56
N LEU A 56 7.72 12.81 8.24
CA LEU A 56 6.53 11.95 8.29
C LEU A 56 5.79 11.92 6.94
N ALA A 57 5.73 13.05 6.23
CA ALA A 57 5.21 13.12 4.87
C ALA A 57 5.92 12.14 3.92
N LYS A 58 7.27 12.06 4.00
CA LYS A 58 8.06 11.09 3.23
C LYS A 58 7.76 9.64 3.60
N VAL A 59 7.42 9.36 4.87
CA VAL A 59 7.02 8.01 5.30
C VAL A 59 5.73 7.61 4.60
N PHE A 60 4.69 8.44 4.63
CA PHE A 60 3.42 8.14 3.96
C PHE A 60 3.58 8.03 2.43
N VAL A 61 4.39 8.88 1.80
CA VAL A 61 4.74 8.72 0.38
C VAL A 61 5.47 7.40 0.12
N GLY A 62 6.38 7.00 1.00
CA GLY A 62 7.07 5.70 0.93
C GLY A 62 6.10 4.52 1.03
N ILE A 63 5.13 4.58 1.95
CA ILE A 63 4.07 3.57 2.11
C ILE A 63 3.22 3.48 0.84
N ALA A 64 2.82 4.63 0.27
CA ALA A 64 2.07 4.69 -0.98
C ALA A 64 2.85 4.02 -2.14
N VAL A 65 4.12 4.38 -2.34
CA VAL A 65 4.95 3.80 -3.41
C VAL A 65 5.12 2.29 -3.21
N PHE A 66 5.36 1.84 -1.98
CA PHE A 66 5.52 0.41 -1.67
C PHE A 66 4.24 -0.39 -1.96
N SER A 67 3.08 0.14 -1.57
CA SER A 67 1.78 -0.49 -1.88
C SER A 67 1.54 -0.57 -3.38
N ALA A 68 1.80 0.52 -4.12
CA ALA A 68 1.62 0.57 -5.57
C ALA A 68 2.52 -0.43 -6.31
N VAL A 69 3.80 -0.50 -5.96
CA VAL A 69 4.75 -1.44 -6.59
C VAL A 69 4.35 -2.89 -6.29
N SER A 70 3.93 -3.18 -5.05
CA SER A 70 3.49 -4.52 -4.66
C SER A 70 2.22 -4.94 -5.41
N ALA A 71 1.26 -4.03 -5.55
CA ALA A 71 0.03 -4.26 -6.33
C ALA A 71 0.34 -4.52 -7.82
N LEU A 72 1.21 -3.71 -8.44
CA LEU A 72 1.70 -3.95 -9.81
C LEU A 72 2.38 -5.32 -9.96
N GLY A 73 3.16 -5.73 -8.96
CA GLY A 73 3.78 -7.05 -8.90
C GLY A 73 2.76 -8.19 -9.03
N THR A 74 1.56 -8.05 -8.48
CA THR A 74 0.52 -9.10 -8.53
C THR A 74 0.06 -9.42 -9.95
N LEU A 75 0.13 -8.48 -10.91
CA LEU A 75 -0.20 -8.70 -12.32
C LEU A 75 0.67 -9.79 -12.95
N PHE A 76 1.91 -9.92 -12.49
CA PHE A 76 2.86 -10.91 -13.02
C PHE A 76 2.69 -12.30 -12.38
N THR A 77 1.73 -12.46 -11.48
CA THR A 77 1.53 -13.71 -10.74
C THR A 77 0.32 -14.51 -11.19
N LEU A 78 -0.34 -14.17 -12.31
CA LEU A 78 -1.60 -14.79 -12.77
C LEU A 78 -1.57 -16.32 -12.94
N ARG A 79 -0.39 -16.92 -13.04
CA ARG A 79 -0.18 -18.38 -13.16
C ARG A 79 -0.28 -19.10 -11.80
N PRO A 80 -0.84 -20.32 -11.74
CA PRO A 80 -0.95 -21.10 -10.50
C PRO A 80 0.40 -21.37 -9.82
N SER A 81 1.45 -21.59 -10.60
CA SER A 81 2.84 -21.79 -10.11
C SER A 81 3.38 -20.62 -9.27
N ARG A 82 2.78 -19.43 -9.38
CA ARG A 82 3.15 -18.21 -8.66
C ARG A 82 2.19 -17.86 -7.52
N LEU A 83 1.30 -18.77 -7.13
CA LEU A 83 0.34 -18.55 -6.04
C LEU A 83 0.97 -18.12 -4.70
N PRO A 84 2.08 -18.73 -4.20
CA PRO A 84 2.71 -18.26 -2.97
C PRO A 84 3.27 -16.83 -3.12
N ALA A 85 3.91 -16.52 -4.26
CA ALA A 85 4.40 -15.18 -4.55
C ALA A 85 3.27 -14.15 -4.62
N ARG A 86 2.11 -14.54 -5.18
CA ARG A 86 0.91 -13.69 -5.20
C ARG A 86 0.43 -13.36 -3.79
N GLY A 87 0.32 -14.36 -2.91
CA GLY A 87 -0.11 -14.14 -1.53
C GLY A 87 0.78 -13.14 -0.80
N VAL A 88 2.09 -13.26 -0.97
CA VAL A 88 3.07 -12.30 -0.41
C VAL A 88 2.85 -10.90 -0.98
N LEU A 89 2.76 -10.76 -2.31
CA LEU A 89 2.57 -9.45 -2.93
C LEU A 89 1.24 -8.79 -2.56
N ILE A 90 0.17 -9.56 -2.38
CA ILE A 90 -1.11 -9.06 -1.88
C ILE A 90 -0.96 -8.57 -0.43
N ALA A 91 -0.30 -9.33 0.43
CA ALA A 91 -0.05 -8.92 1.81
C ALA A 91 0.82 -7.64 1.87
N MET A 92 1.84 -7.55 1.03
CA MET A 92 2.69 -6.35 0.91
C MET A 92 1.92 -5.15 0.35
N ALA A 93 0.94 -5.37 -0.53
CA ALA A 93 0.13 -4.30 -1.10
C ALA A 93 -0.96 -3.80 -0.14
N LEU A 94 -1.56 -4.67 0.68
CA LEU A 94 -2.78 -4.35 1.43
C LEU A 94 -2.62 -4.36 2.95
N VAL A 95 -1.78 -5.24 3.48
CA VAL A 95 -1.69 -5.49 4.92
C VAL A 95 -0.53 -4.70 5.53
N VAL A 96 0.65 -4.82 4.93
CA VAL A 96 1.86 -4.11 5.41
C VAL A 96 1.66 -2.59 5.47
N PRO A 97 1.03 -1.92 4.48
CA PRO A 97 0.77 -0.49 4.53
C PRO A 97 -0.08 -0.07 5.73
N VAL A 98 -1.12 -0.85 6.05
CA VAL A 98 -1.99 -0.55 7.20
C VAL A 98 -1.23 -0.62 8.52
N PHE A 99 -0.33 -1.61 8.67
CA PHE A 99 0.54 -1.69 9.84
C PHE A 99 1.58 -0.55 9.87
N ALA A 100 2.14 -0.20 8.71
CA ALA A 100 3.08 0.92 8.60
C ALA A 100 2.41 2.26 8.95
N ASP A 101 1.16 2.46 8.52
CA ASP A 101 0.33 3.61 8.88
C ASP A 101 0.12 3.68 10.39
N ALA A 102 -0.28 2.57 11.02
CA ALA A 102 -0.46 2.50 12.48
C ALA A 102 0.82 2.85 13.25
N VAL A 103 1.98 2.39 12.77
CA VAL A 103 3.28 2.73 13.37
C VAL A 103 3.63 4.21 13.13
N ALA A 104 3.36 4.74 11.94
CA ALA A 104 3.62 6.14 11.61
C ALA A 104 2.78 7.09 12.48
N PHE A 105 1.49 6.80 12.67
CA PHE A 105 0.62 7.57 13.55
C PHE A 105 1.02 7.44 15.03
N ALA A 106 1.43 6.25 15.49
CA ALA A 106 1.90 6.08 16.86
C ALA A 106 3.21 6.83 17.15
N ALA A 107 4.07 7.00 16.15
CA ALA A 107 5.33 7.72 16.26
C ALA A 107 5.17 9.25 16.23
N ALA A 108 4.00 9.75 15.84
CA ALA A 108 3.69 11.17 15.69
C ALA A 108 2.35 11.51 16.36
N PRO A 109 2.25 11.39 17.70
CA PRO A 109 0.99 11.57 18.44
C PRO A 109 0.46 13.01 18.39
N ASP A 110 1.30 13.97 18.01
CA ASP A 110 0.96 15.36 17.74
C ASP A 110 0.09 15.56 16.48
N TRP A 111 -0.07 14.52 15.66
CA TRP A 111 -0.89 14.51 14.44
C TRP A 111 -2.19 13.69 14.54
N LEU A 112 -2.47 13.11 15.73
CA LEU A 112 -3.72 12.40 16.07
C LEU A 112 -4.65 13.31 16.87
#